data_AF-A0A242KDW0-F1
#
_entry.id   AF-A0A242KDW0-F1
#
_cell.length_a   1.000
_cell.length_b   1.000
_cell.length_c   1.000
_cell.angle_alpha   90.00
_cell.angle_beta   90.00
_cell.angle_gamma   90.00
#
_symmetry.space_group_name_H-M   'P 1'
#
loop_
_entity.id
_entity.type
_entity.pdbx_description
1 polymer ?
#
loop_
_entity_poly.entity_id
_entity_poly.type
_entity_poly.pdbx_seq_one_letter_code
_entity_poly.pdbx_strand_id
1 'polypeptide(L)'
;MMKKHKRYSVKRIYGEKLKRMCLDEHGFSLLEVLFAIVILGVCFLFIASLIYQNNQAIQLNTKKEEAIFAREDVKEWLLYKAQIQDVANLNTFVFVETSSALTAEQTERREHLILDNSGIQKDSGIGRAKYGELEVPVNDSERGVFIQKIKYRLTEPEFLPEALRSSENQLYLGQYIDRSGEETDYLVKVVVRRKEGIQAYNPRTDGVGLTIQVYDRIKGNLLTETYINWVAES
;
A
#
# COMPACT_ATOMS: atom_id res chain seq x y z
N MET A 1 94.53 -44.16 27.38
CA MET A 1 93.25 -44.82 27.77
C MET A 1 92.55 -43.89 28.75
N MET A 2 91.30 -43.45 28.67
CA MET A 2 90.13 -43.77 27.85
C MET A 2 89.26 -42.50 27.76
N LYS A 3 88.69 -42.23 26.57
CA LYS A 3 87.51 -41.37 26.39
C LYS A 3 86.32 -41.99 27.15
N LYS A 4 85.43 -41.17 27.75
CA LYS A 4 83.99 -41.44 27.69
C LYS A 4 83.13 -40.20 27.99
N HIS A 5 82.35 -39.85 26.96
CA HIS A 5 81.14 -39.04 26.94
C HIS A 5 80.03 -39.52 27.89
N LYS A 6 79.01 -38.64 27.98
CA LYS A 6 77.59 -38.83 28.33
C LYS A 6 77.28 -38.34 29.75
N ARG A 7 76.19 -37.60 30.00
CA ARG A 7 74.95 -37.51 29.24
C ARG A 7 74.18 -36.25 29.69
N TYR A 8 73.63 -35.54 28.71
CA TYR A 8 72.63 -34.49 28.82
C TYR A 8 71.63 -34.71 29.97
N SER A 9 71.56 -33.75 30.91
CA SER A 9 70.36 -33.51 31.73
C SER A 9 69.44 -32.53 30.99
N VAL A 10 69.01 -32.93 29.79
CA VAL A 10 68.00 -32.20 28.99
C VAL A 10 66.58 -32.46 29.54
N LYS A 11 66.42 -33.35 30.52
CA LYS A 11 65.11 -33.68 31.10
C LYS A 11 64.56 -32.69 32.12
N ARG A 12 65.36 -31.75 32.66
CA ARG A 12 64.83 -30.74 33.61
C ARG A 12 64.28 -29.48 32.95
N ILE A 13 64.88 -29.04 31.84
CA ILE A 13 64.55 -27.74 31.24
C ILE A 13 63.25 -27.81 30.42
N TYR A 14 62.92 -28.97 29.84
CA TYR A 14 61.69 -29.13 29.06
C TYR A 14 60.46 -29.46 29.94
N GLY A 15 60.64 -30.05 31.12
CA GLY A 15 59.54 -30.35 32.05
C GLY A 15 58.96 -29.10 32.72
N GLU A 16 59.80 -28.11 33.03
CA GLU A 16 59.34 -26.83 33.60
C GLU A 16 58.80 -25.87 32.53
N LYS A 17 59.38 -25.86 31.31
CA LYS A 17 58.85 -25.04 30.21
C LYS A 17 57.50 -25.53 29.68
N LEU A 18 57.27 -26.85 29.58
CA LEU A 18 55.94 -27.35 29.20
C LEU A 18 54.91 -27.18 30.32
N LYS A 19 55.29 -27.28 31.59
CA LYS A 19 54.36 -26.95 32.70
C LYS A 19 53.94 -25.48 32.73
N ARG A 20 54.81 -24.55 32.32
CA ARG A 20 54.44 -23.13 32.17
C ARG A 20 53.67 -22.81 30.89
N MET A 21 53.76 -23.64 29.85
CA MET A 21 52.96 -23.45 28.62
C MET A 21 51.56 -24.08 28.69
N CYS A 22 51.31 -24.98 29.64
CA CYS A 22 50.02 -25.69 29.76
C CYS A 22 49.08 -25.16 30.86
N LEU A 23 49.44 -24.12 31.61
CA LEU A 23 48.58 -23.54 32.65
C LEU A 23 48.80 -22.03 32.78
N ASP A 24 48.59 -21.30 31.69
CA ASP A 24 48.08 -19.92 31.80
C ASP A 24 46.56 -19.98 31.68
N GLU A 25 45.96 -20.82 32.53
CA GLU A 25 44.53 -20.82 32.84
C GLU A 25 44.27 -19.71 33.87
N HIS A 26 44.62 -18.47 33.52
CA HIS A 26 44.05 -17.34 34.22
C HIS A 26 42.57 -17.29 33.78
N GLY A 27 41.71 -17.90 34.60
CA GLY A 27 40.27 -17.69 34.50
C GLY A 27 39.99 -16.19 34.43
N PHE A 28 39.01 -15.82 33.60
CA PHE A 28 38.69 -14.42 33.31
C PHE A 28 38.67 -13.57 34.58
N SER A 29 39.35 -12.42 34.55
CA SER A 29 39.27 -11.46 35.63
C SER A 29 37.81 -11.03 35.82
N LEU A 30 37.36 -10.86 37.06
CA LEU A 30 35.99 -10.39 37.37
C LEU A 30 35.62 -9.14 36.55
N LEU A 31 36.60 -8.26 36.35
CA LEU A 31 36.45 -7.04 35.55
C LEU A 31 36.22 -7.34 34.06
N GLU A 32 36.91 -8.32 33.49
CA GLU A 32 36.72 -8.76 32.10
C GLU A 32 35.36 -9.42 31.90
N VAL A 33 34.91 -10.23 32.86
CA VAL A 33 33.56 -10.82 32.84
C VAL A 33 32.49 -9.73 32.91
N LEU A 34 32.67 -8.72 33.76
CA LEU A 34 31.75 -7.58 33.86
C LEU A 34 31.71 -6.77 32.56
N PHE A 35 32.87 -6.48 31.95
CA PHE A 35 32.92 -5.79 30.65
C PHE A 35 32.26 -6.62 29.55
N ALA A 36 32.49 -7.94 29.52
CA ALA A 36 31.85 -8.83 28.56
C ALA A 36 30.32 -8.85 28.72
N ILE A 37 29.80 -8.89 29.95
CA ILE A 37 28.35 -8.83 30.23
C ILE A 37 27.75 -7.51 29.76
N VAL A 38 28.42 -6.37 30.03
CA VAL A 38 27.92 -5.05 29.61
C VAL A 38 27.92 -4.94 28.08
N ILE A 39 29.01 -5.34 27.42
CA ILE A 39 29.11 -5.33 25.95
C ILE A 39 28.05 -6.25 25.35
N LEU A 40 27.90 -7.47 25.87
CA LEU A 40 26.86 -8.40 25.41
C LEU A 40 25.47 -7.82 25.60
N GLY A 41 25.17 -7.23 26.76
CA GLY A 41 23.89 -6.59 27.03
C GLY A 41 23.56 -5.47 26.04
N VAL A 42 24.51 -4.58 25.78
CA VAL A 42 24.35 -3.50 24.79
C VAL A 42 24.18 -4.09 23.39
N CYS A 43 24.99 -5.07 22.99
CA CYS A 43 24.87 -5.75 21.69
C CYS A 43 23.51 -6.43 21.52
N PHE A 44 22.99 -7.10 22.55
CA PHE A 44 21.66 -7.73 22.50
C PHE A 44 20.55 -6.70 22.33
N LEU A 45 20.63 -5.55 23.01
CA LEU A 45 19.66 -4.46 22.83
C LEU A 45 19.72 -3.90 21.41
N PHE A 46 20.92 -3.72 20.83
CA PHE A 46 21.07 -3.30 19.43
C PHE A 46 20.49 -4.33 18.45
N ILE A 47 20.79 -5.61 18.63
CA ILE A 47 20.24 -6.68 17.79
C ILE A 47 18.72 -6.72 17.88
N ALA A 48 18.15 -6.63 19.09
CA ALA A 48 16.70 -6.60 19.28
C ALA A 48 16.05 -5.39 18.57
N SER A 49 16.68 -4.22 18.66
CA SER A 49 16.22 -3.01 17.96
C SER A 49 16.26 -3.19 16.43
N LEU A 50 17.34 -3.75 15.88
CA LEU A 50 17.48 -4.03 14.45
C LEU A 50 16.44 -5.04 13.97
N ILE A 51 16.19 -6.12 14.73
CA ILE A 51 15.15 -7.11 14.41
C ILE A 51 13.77 -6.45 14.39
N TYR A 52 13.45 -5.62 15.39
CA TYR A 52 12.18 -4.91 15.44
C TYR A 52 11.99 -3.98 14.22
N GLN A 53 13.00 -3.18 13.88
CA GLN A 53 12.96 -2.30 12.71
C GLN A 53 12.83 -3.08 11.40
N ASN A 54 13.55 -4.19 11.27
CA ASN A 54 13.48 -5.05 10.09
C ASN A 54 12.08 -5.64 9.91
N ASN A 55 11.48 -6.18 10.98
CA ASN A 55 10.12 -6.70 10.93
C ASN A 55 9.09 -5.64 10.52
N GLN A 56 9.21 -4.41 11.03
CA GLN A 56 8.35 -3.29 10.61
C GLN A 56 8.54 -2.95 9.12
N ALA A 57 9.78 -2.97 8.64
CA ALA A 57 10.09 -2.72 7.22
C ALA A 57 9.50 -3.82 6.31
N ILE A 58 9.62 -5.10 6.70
CA ILE A 58 9.01 -6.22 5.97
C ILE A 58 7.50 -6.04 5.89
N GLN A 59 6.83 -5.79 7.01
CA GLN A 59 5.38 -5.60 7.04
C GLN A 59 4.93 -4.44 6.14
N LEU A 60 5.67 -3.33 6.16
CA LEU A 60 5.36 -2.19 5.29
C LEU A 60 5.57 -2.52 3.80
N ASN A 61 6.63 -3.27 3.48
CA ASN A 61 6.90 -3.68 2.09
C ASN A 61 5.84 -4.64 1.58
N THR A 62 5.44 -5.64 2.37
CA THR A 62 4.33 -6.55 2.02
C THR A 62 3.04 -5.78 1.76
N LYS A 63 2.68 -4.84 2.65
CA LYS A 63 1.50 -3.97 2.44
C LYS A 63 1.59 -3.14 1.16
N LYS A 64 2.78 -2.63 0.83
CA LYS A 64 2.98 -1.88 -0.42
C LYS A 64 2.87 -2.76 -1.65
N GLU A 65 3.39 -3.98 -1.61
CA GLU A 65 3.27 -4.96 -2.69
C GLU A 65 1.80 -5.33 -2.93
N GLU A 66 1.05 -5.62 -1.88
CA GLU A 66 -0.39 -5.89 -1.95
C GLU A 66 -1.19 -4.68 -2.46
N ALA A 67 -0.84 -3.47 -2.00
CA ALA A 67 -1.47 -2.24 -2.50
C ALA A 67 -1.14 -1.97 -3.98
N ILE A 68 0.08 -2.30 -4.44
CA ILE A 68 0.44 -2.24 -5.87
C ILE A 68 -0.40 -3.23 -6.66
N PHE A 69 -0.61 -4.45 -6.15
CA PHE A 69 -1.48 -5.42 -6.80
C PHE A 69 -2.92 -4.91 -6.92
N ALA A 70 -3.50 -4.37 -5.83
CA ALA A 70 -4.84 -3.77 -5.86
C ALA A 70 -4.94 -2.62 -6.89
N ARG A 71 -3.92 -1.76 -6.94
CA ARG A 71 -3.82 -0.66 -7.90
C ARG A 71 -3.79 -1.15 -9.35
N GLU A 72 -2.94 -2.13 -9.66
CA GLU A 72 -2.84 -2.66 -11.02
C GLU A 72 -4.11 -3.42 -11.42
N ASP A 73 -4.74 -4.17 -10.51
CA ASP A 73 -6.01 -4.86 -10.77
C ASP A 73 -7.14 -3.87 -11.08
N VAL A 74 -7.26 -2.77 -10.34
CA VAL A 74 -8.22 -1.69 -10.64
C VAL A 74 -7.91 -1.01 -11.98
N LYS A 75 -6.63 -0.75 -12.25
CA LYS A 75 -6.19 -0.15 -13.51
C LYS A 75 -6.49 -1.04 -14.71
N GLU A 76 -6.18 -2.33 -14.63
CA GLU A 76 -6.47 -3.30 -15.69
C GLU A 76 -7.97 -3.42 -15.92
N TRP A 77 -8.76 -3.48 -14.85
CA TRP A 77 -10.22 -3.51 -14.94
C TRP A 77 -10.79 -2.26 -15.61
N LEU A 78 -10.28 -1.07 -15.30
CA LEU A 78 -10.66 0.19 -15.94
C LEU A 78 -10.33 0.23 -17.44
N LEU A 79 -9.34 -0.54 -17.89
CA LEU A 79 -8.94 -0.60 -19.30
C LEU A 79 -9.70 -1.69 -20.09
N TYR A 80 -10.56 -2.47 -19.44
CA TYR A 80 -11.35 -3.49 -20.12
C TYR A 80 -12.50 -2.87 -20.91
N LYS A 81 -12.56 -3.15 -22.23
CA LYS A 81 -13.50 -2.50 -23.15
C LYS A 81 -14.96 -2.52 -22.72
N ALA A 82 -15.46 -3.64 -22.18
CA ALA A 82 -16.86 -3.70 -21.74
C ALA A 82 -17.14 -2.82 -20.52
N GLN A 83 -16.16 -2.64 -19.63
CA GLN A 83 -16.30 -1.84 -18.42
C GLN A 83 -16.17 -0.34 -18.69
N ILE A 84 -15.41 0.04 -19.72
CA ILE A 84 -15.16 1.45 -20.03
C ILE A 84 -16.45 2.24 -20.22
N GLN A 85 -17.39 1.70 -21.00
CA GLN A 85 -18.67 2.37 -21.28
C GLN A 85 -19.57 2.42 -20.05
N ASP A 86 -19.61 1.34 -19.26
CA ASP A 86 -20.42 1.27 -18.05
C ASP A 86 -19.93 2.27 -16.99
N VAL A 87 -18.61 2.36 -16.79
CA VAL A 87 -18.00 3.37 -15.91
C VAL A 87 -18.19 4.79 -16.44
N ALA A 88 -18.14 5.00 -17.76
CA ALA A 88 -18.40 6.32 -18.36
C ALA A 88 -19.85 6.78 -18.13
N ASN A 89 -20.81 5.87 -18.29
CA ASN A 89 -22.24 6.13 -18.07
C ASN A 89 -22.55 6.37 -16.58
N LEU A 90 -21.91 5.59 -15.71
CA LEU A 90 -21.96 5.80 -14.27
C LEU A 90 -21.43 7.19 -13.88
N ASN A 91 -20.46 7.75 -14.62
CA ASN A 91 -19.84 9.04 -14.34
C ASN A 91 -20.19 10.13 -15.35
N THR A 92 -21.42 10.12 -15.87
CA THR A 92 -21.86 11.06 -16.93
C THR A 92 -21.47 12.52 -16.66
N PHE A 93 -21.60 12.97 -15.40
CA PHE A 93 -21.27 14.34 -15.00
C PHE A 93 -19.79 14.74 -15.18
N VAL A 94 -18.88 13.77 -15.13
CA VAL A 94 -17.44 13.97 -15.40
C VAL A 94 -17.19 14.31 -16.88
N PHE A 95 -18.07 13.89 -17.78
CA PHE A 95 -17.88 13.98 -19.22
C PHE A 95 -18.71 15.08 -19.91
N VAL A 96 -19.69 15.65 -19.23
CA VAL A 96 -20.52 16.74 -19.78
C VAL A 96 -19.75 18.07 -19.75
N GLU A 97 -19.81 18.83 -20.85
CA GLU A 97 -19.38 20.23 -20.90
C GLU A 97 -20.40 21.12 -20.18
N THR A 98 -19.93 21.97 -19.26
CA THR A 98 -20.81 22.88 -18.54
C THR A 98 -20.79 24.27 -19.15
N SER A 99 -21.98 24.78 -19.49
CA SER A 99 -22.21 26.15 -19.97
C SER A 99 -22.44 27.15 -18.83
N SER A 100 -22.57 26.69 -17.58
CA SER A 100 -22.85 27.51 -16.39
C SER A 100 -21.86 27.25 -15.25
N ALA A 101 -21.77 28.21 -14.32
CA ALA A 101 -20.98 28.07 -13.10
C ALA A 101 -21.50 26.89 -12.26
N LEU A 102 -20.61 25.95 -11.97
CA LEU A 102 -20.89 24.78 -11.12
C LEU A 102 -20.95 25.17 -9.64
N THR A 103 -21.75 24.46 -8.85
CA THR A 103 -21.67 24.54 -7.39
C THR A 103 -20.38 23.87 -6.87
N ALA A 104 -20.03 24.11 -5.60
CA ALA A 104 -18.87 23.47 -4.98
C ALA A 104 -18.97 21.92 -5.01
N GLU A 105 -20.13 21.38 -4.61
CA GLU A 105 -20.39 19.93 -4.62
C GLU A 105 -20.29 19.32 -6.03
N GLN A 106 -20.78 20.05 -7.04
CA GLN A 106 -20.69 19.62 -8.43
C GLN A 106 -19.24 19.65 -8.93
N THR A 107 -18.46 20.65 -8.53
CA THR A 107 -17.04 20.74 -8.90
C THR A 107 -16.29 19.54 -8.32
N GLU A 108 -16.49 19.26 -7.03
CA GLU A 108 -15.90 18.14 -6.32
C GLU A 108 -16.28 16.78 -6.94
N ARG A 109 -17.57 16.58 -7.28
CA ARG A 109 -18.04 15.35 -7.94
C ARG A 109 -17.35 15.07 -9.27
N ARG A 110 -17.00 16.11 -10.03
CA ARG A 110 -16.34 15.98 -11.35
C ARG A 110 -14.88 15.59 -11.26
N GLU A 111 -14.26 15.84 -10.12
CA GLU A 111 -12.87 15.47 -9.84
C GLU A 111 -12.73 14.01 -9.41
N HIS A 112 -13.83 13.25 -9.33
CA HIS A 112 -13.84 11.88 -8.85
C HIS A 112 -14.54 10.93 -9.80
N LEU A 113 -13.99 9.73 -9.95
CA LEU A 113 -14.59 8.65 -10.72
C LEU A 113 -15.08 7.55 -9.76
N ILE A 114 -16.40 7.33 -9.70
CA ILE A 114 -16.95 6.19 -8.96
C ILE A 114 -16.91 4.95 -9.86
N LEU A 115 -16.61 3.78 -9.29
CA LEU A 115 -16.43 2.54 -10.06
C LEU A 115 -17.57 1.54 -9.91
N ASP A 116 -18.53 1.83 -9.02
CA ASP A 116 -19.61 0.91 -8.67
C ASP A 116 -20.86 1.70 -8.29
N ASN A 117 -22.02 1.06 -8.42
CA ASN A 117 -23.33 1.64 -8.09
C ASN A 117 -23.42 2.08 -6.62
N SER A 118 -22.67 1.45 -5.71
CA SER A 118 -22.62 1.86 -4.30
C SER A 118 -22.07 3.27 -4.11
N GLY A 119 -21.34 3.84 -5.10
CA GLY A 119 -20.84 5.21 -5.05
C GLY A 119 -21.85 6.27 -5.52
N ILE A 120 -23.04 5.89 -6.00
CA ILE A 120 -24.03 6.83 -6.51
C ILE A 120 -24.71 7.54 -5.34
N GLN A 121 -24.57 8.86 -5.31
CA GLN A 121 -25.28 9.69 -4.34
C GLN A 121 -26.73 9.88 -4.77
N LYS A 122 -27.67 9.59 -3.87
CA LYS A 122 -29.11 9.69 -4.13
C LYS A 122 -29.69 10.94 -3.47
N ASP A 123 -30.61 11.61 -4.17
CA ASP A 123 -31.33 12.76 -3.62
C ASP A 123 -32.29 12.30 -2.51
N SER A 124 -32.24 12.98 -1.36
CA SER A 124 -32.89 12.57 -0.11
C SER A 124 -34.43 12.53 -0.17
N GLY A 125 -35.04 13.08 -1.22
CA GLY A 125 -36.51 13.09 -1.39
C GLY A 125 -37.06 12.16 -2.47
N ILE A 126 -36.27 11.80 -3.49
CA ILE A 126 -36.78 11.17 -4.73
C ILE A 126 -36.09 9.82 -5.02
N GLY A 127 -34.96 9.54 -4.34
CA GLY A 127 -34.20 8.30 -4.53
C GLY A 127 -33.52 8.18 -5.90
N ARG A 128 -33.54 9.24 -6.70
CA ARG A 128 -32.84 9.33 -7.99
C ARG A 128 -31.39 9.75 -7.78
N ALA A 129 -30.52 9.38 -8.72
CA ALA A 129 -29.13 9.78 -8.75
C ALA A 129 -29.02 11.32 -8.80
N LYS A 130 -28.24 11.90 -7.88
CA LYS A 130 -28.13 13.35 -7.68
C LYS A 130 -27.48 14.06 -8.87
N TYR A 131 -26.55 13.41 -9.57
CA TYR A 131 -25.81 14.00 -10.69
C TYR A 131 -26.11 13.31 -12.03
N GLY A 132 -27.25 12.61 -12.12
CA GLY A 132 -27.68 11.93 -13.34
C GLY A 132 -26.85 10.69 -13.69
N GLU A 133 -26.17 10.08 -12.71
CA GLU A 133 -25.50 8.80 -12.88
C GLU A 133 -26.48 7.70 -13.31
N LEU A 134 -26.04 6.83 -14.21
CA LEU A 134 -26.80 5.65 -14.64
C LEU A 134 -26.27 4.41 -13.93
N GLU A 135 -27.15 3.72 -13.19
CA GLU A 135 -26.80 2.47 -12.52
C GLU A 135 -26.42 1.39 -13.56
N VAL A 136 -25.31 0.69 -13.29
CA VAL A 136 -24.85 -0.44 -14.10
C VAL A 136 -25.67 -1.68 -13.73
N PRO A 137 -26.29 -2.38 -14.68
CA PRO A 137 -27.07 -3.58 -14.36
C PRO A 137 -26.14 -4.71 -13.89
N VAL A 138 -26.33 -5.17 -12.65
CA VAL A 138 -25.48 -6.21 -12.02
C VAL A 138 -25.79 -7.62 -12.54
N ASN A 139 -27.05 -7.87 -12.90
CA ASN A 139 -27.55 -9.14 -13.42
C ASN A 139 -28.11 -8.94 -14.83
N ASP A 140 -27.23 -8.66 -15.79
CA ASP A 140 -27.59 -8.60 -17.20
C ASP A 140 -27.24 -9.93 -17.87
N SER A 141 -28.26 -10.65 -18.33
CA SER A 141 -28.12 -11.92 -19.04
C SER A 141 -27.34 -11.81 -20.35
N GLU A 142 -27.22 -10.62 -20.94
CA GLU A 142 -26.52 -10.39 -22.21
C GLU A 142 -25.05 -9.95 -22.02
N ARG A 143 -24.71 -9.35 -20.87
CA ARG A 143 -23.39 -8.74 -20.61
C ARG A 143 -22.49 -9.52 -19.64
N GLY A 144 -23.02 -10.56 -18.99
CA GLY A 144 -22.30 -11.33 -17.99
C GLY A 144 -22.30 -10.68 -16.61
N VAL A 145 -21.56 -11.26 -15.66
CA VAL A 145 -21.53 -10.79 -14.27
C VAL A 145 -20.67 -9.52 -14.17
N PHE A 146 -21.25 -8.43 -13.67
CA PHE A 146 -20.48 -7.24 -13.32
C PHE A 146 -19.51 -7.56 -12.17
N ILE A 147 -18.21 -7.35 -12.42
CA ILE A 147 -17.17 -7.59 -11.40
C ILE A 147 -16.99 -6.32 -10.59
N GLN A 148 -17.51 -6.32 -9.37
CA GLN A 148 -17.31 -5.24 -8.42
C GLN A 148 -15.86 -5.25 -7.91
N LYS A 149 -15.14 -4.14 -8.12
CA LYS A 149 -13.76 -3.95 -7.62
C LYS A 149 -13.67 -3.04 -6.41
N ILE A 150 -14.65 -2.15 -6.26
CA ILE A 150 -14.67 -1.15 -5.20
C ILE A 150 -16.09 -1.09 -4.65
N LYS A 151 -16.20 -1.02 -3.33
CA LYS A 151 -17.46 -0.78 -2.63
C LYS A 151 -17.38 0.50 -1.82
N TYR A 152 -18.28 1.44 -2.10
CA TYR A 152 -18.37 2.71 -1.41
C TYR A 152 -19.35 2.56 -0.24
N ARG A 153 -18.94 3.00 0.95
CA ARG A 153 -19.79 3.05 2.14
C ARG A 153 -20.20 4.50 2.37
N LEU A 154 -21.19 4.96 1.60
CA LEU A 154 -21.59 6.38 1.51
C LEU A 154 -22.00 7.04 2.84
N THR A 155 -22.13 6.29 3.93
CA THR A 155 -22.82 6.75 5.15
C THR A 155 -22.15 6.40 6.48
N GLU A 156 -20.96 5.79 6.49
CA GLU A 156 -20.30 5.38 7.74
C GLU A 156 -18.93 6.07 7.95
N PRO A 157 -18.91 7.31 8.49
CA PRO A 157 -17.68 8.06 8.80
C PRO A 157 -16.69 7.31 9.70
N GLU A 158 -17.22 6.41 10.53
CA GLU A 158 -16.46 5.62 11.50
C GLU A 158 -15.50 4.63 10.83
N PHE A 159 -15.74 4.32 9.56
CA PHE A 159 -14.93 3.38 8.78
C PHE A 159 -13.60 3.96 8.29
N LEU A 160 -13.48 5.29 8.26
CA LEU A 160 -12.29 5.97 7.76
C LEU A 160 -11.31 6.28 8.91
N PRO A 161 -10.00 6.10 8.67
CA PRO A 161 -8.96 6.53 9.61
C PRO A 161 -8.98 8.05 9.73
N GLU A 162 -8.60 8.57 10.91
CA GLU A 162 -8.71 10.00 11.23
C GLU A 162 -8.11 10.92 10.16
N ALA A 163 -6.95 10.56 9.62
CA ALA A 163 -6.26 11.29 8.56
C ALA A 163 -7.06 11.42 7.25
N LEU A 164 -8.04 10.54 7.02
CA LEU A 164 -8.87 10.50 5.82
C LEU A 164 -10.33 10.91 6.08
N ARG A 165 -10.69 11.33 7.31
CA ARG A 165 -12.06 11.75 7.65
C ARG A 165 -12.39 13.15 7.12
N SER A 166 -12.54 13.27 5.80
CA SER A 166 -13.14 14.43 5.13
C SER A 166 -14.49 14.05 4.52
N SER A 167 -15.36 15.04 4.30
CA SER A 167 -16.64 14.84 3.61
C SER A 167 -16.44 14.25 2.21
N GLU A 168 -15.41 14.70 1.50
CA GLU A 168 -15.00 14.22 0.18
C GLU A 168 -14.64 12.72 0.23
N ASN A 169 -13.76 12.33 1.15
CA ASN A 169 -13.32 10.94 1.23
C ASN A 169 -14.44 10.00 1.68
N GLN A 170 -15.40 10.46 2.48
CA GLN A 170 -16.58 9.65 2.83
C GLN A 170 -17.41 9.27 1.60
N LEU A 171 -17.36 10.09 0.54
CA LEU A 171 -18.15 9.89 -0.68
C LEU A 171 -17.37 9.16 -1.77
N TYR A 172 -16.07 9.44 -1.90
CA TYR A 172 -15.26 9.02 -3.05
C TYR A 172 -14.14 8.03 -2.73
N LEU A 173 -13.98 7.65 -1.46
CA LEU A 173 -13.06 6.61 -1.04
C LEU A 173 -13.83 5.30 -0.83
N GLY A 174 -13.58 4.33 -1.70
CA GLY A 174 -14.20 3.01 -1.61
C GLY A 174 -13.22 1.95 -1.13
N GLN A 175 -13.72 0.85 -0.60
CA GLN A 175 -12.91 -0.28 -0.17
C GLN A 175 -12.65 -1.22 -1.35
N TYR A 176 -11.40 -1.65 -1.51
CA TYR A 176 -11.02 -2.61 -2.54
C TYR A 176 -11.58 -3.99 -2.21
N ILE A 177 -12.19 -4.61 -3.21
CA ILE A 177 -12.67 -5.99 -3.18
C ILE A 177 -11.70 -6.84 -3.99
N ASP A 178 -11.17 -7.89 -3.36
CA ASP A 178 -10.22 -8.77 -4.03
C ASP A 178 -10.89 -9.72 -5.02
N ARG A 179 -10.09 -10.57 -5.66
CA ARG A 179 -10.57 -11.54 -6.64
C ARG A 179 -11.49 -12.62 -6.05
N SER A 180 -11.46 -12.82 -4.73
CA SER A 180 -12.36 -13.75 -4.03
C SER A 180 -13.72 -13.12 -3.70
N GLY A 181 -13.87 -11.80 -3.92
CA GLY A 181 -15.07 -11.06 -3.58
C GLY A 181 -15.07 -10.55 -2.14
N GLU A 182 -13.94 -10.66 -1.44
CA GLU A 182 -13.79 -10.25 -0.05
C GLU A 182 -13.28 -8.80 0.05
N GLU A 183 -13.80 -8.09 1.04
CA GLU A 183 -13.40 -6.72 1.36
C GLU A 183 -12.02 -6.70 2.03
N THR A 184 -11.09 -5.91 1.48
CA THR A 184 -9.69 -5.85 1.95
C THR A 184 -9.40 -4.68 2.89
N ASP A 185 -8.20 -4.61 3.45
CA ASP A 185 -7.73 -3.46 4.25
C ASP A 185 -7.19 -2.28 3.41
N TYR A 186 -7.60 -2.22 2.14
CA TYR A 186 -7.17 -1.20 1.20
C TYR A 186 -8.34 -0.31 0.78
N LEU A 187 -8.09 1.00 0.79
CA LEU A 187 -9.03 2.02 0.35
C LEU A 187 -8.54 2.61 -0.97
N VAL A 188 -9.43 2.78 -1.94
CA VAL A 188 -9.12 3.24 -3.29
C VAL A 188 -9.89 4.51 -3.60
N LYS A 189 -9.16 5.51 -4.11
CA LYS A 189 -9.69 6.77 -4.62
C LYS A 189 -9.28 6.91 -6.08
N VAL A 190 -10.21 7.31 -6.95
CA VAL A 190 -9.90 7.60 -8.36
C VAL A 190 -10.19 9.06 -8.64
N VAL A 191 -9.13 9.84 -8.81
CA VAL A 191 -9.20 11.29 -9.04
C VAL A 191 -9.07 11.58 -10.52
N VAL A 192 -9.97 12.39 -11.05
CA VAL A 192 -10.02 12.83 -12.44
C VAL A 192 -9.29 14.16 -12.60
N ARG A 193 -8.40 14.22 -13.59
CA ARG A 193 -7.75 15.44 -14.05
C ARG A 193 -8.08 15.68 -15.51
N ARG A 194 -8.77 16.79 -15.77
CA ARG A 194 -9.09 17.21 -17.13
C ARG A 194 -7.86 17.81 -17.80
N LYS A 195 -7.75 17.64 -19.11
CA LYS A 195 -6.70 18.30 -19.90
C LYS A 195 -7.08 19.77 -20.06
N GLU A 196 -6.17 20.65 -19.70
CA GLU A 196 -6.34 22.10 -19.86
C GLU A 196 -5.67 22.59 -21.15
N GLY A 197 -6.17 23.69 -21.73
CA GLY A 197 -5.51 24.38 -22.84
C GLY A 197 -5.76 23.81 -24.25
N ILE A 198 -6.69 22.86 -24.42
CA ILE A 198 -7.07 22.29 -25.71
C ILE A 198 -8.39 22.94 -26.18
N GLN A 199 -8.39 23.59 -27.34
CA GLN A 199 -9.62 24.09 -27.96
C GLN A 199 -10.47 22.91 -28.47
N ALA A 200 -11.78 22.93 -28.15
CA ALA A 200 -12.74 21.86 -28.48
C ALA A 200 -12.45 20.49 -27.83
N TYR A 201 -11.89 20.48 -26.61
CA TYR A 201 -11.64 19.27 -25.84
C TYR A 201 -12.92 18.52 -25.47
N ASN A 202 -13.02 17.26 -25.90
CA ASN A 202 -14.11 16.36 -25.51
C ASN A 202 -13.57 15.25 -24.57
N PRO A 203 -13.93 15.28 -23.27
CA PRO A 203 -13.50 14.28 -22.30
C PRO A 203 -13.80 12.82 -22.68
N ARG A 204 -14.82 12.55 -23.51
CA ARG A 204 -15.21 11.17 -23.89
C ARG A 204 -14.26 10.59 -24.93
N THR A 205 -13.85 11.37 -25.92
CA THR A 205 -13.00 10.92 -27.05
C THR A 205 -11.52 11.24 -26.84
N ASP A 206 -11.21 12.40 -26.25
CA ASP A 206 -9.82 12.82 -26.01
C ASP A 206 -9.24 12.20 -24.72
N GLY A 207 -10.14 11.72 -23.85
CA GLY A 207 -9.84 11.08 -22.59
C GLY A 207 -9.44 12.03 -21.46
N VAL A 208 -9.59 11.53 -20.25
CA VAL A 208 -9.28 12.21 -18.99
C VAL A 208 -8.05 11.57 -18.33
N GLY A 209 -7.27 12.35 -17.58
CA GLY A 209 -6.25 11.79 -16.70
C GLY A 209 -6.91 11.19 -15.45
N LEU A 210 -6.59 9.96 -15.09
CA LEU A 210 -7.01 9.33 -13.85
C LEU A 210 -5.81 9.08 -12.95
N THR A 211 -5.90 9.50 -11.70
CA THR A 211 -4.96 9.14 -10.64
C THR A 211 -5.64 8.12 -9.73
N ILE A 212 -5.14 6.90 -9.71
CA ILE A 212 -5.63 5.83 -8.84
C ILE A 212 -4.74 5.79 -7.60
N GLN A 213 -5.31 6.07 -6.45
CA GLN A 213 -4.62 6.15 -5.16
C GLN A 213 -5.11 5.05 -4.24
N VAL A 214 -4.17 4.35 -3.58
CA VAL A 214 -4.47 3.28 -2.63
C VAL A 214 -3.93 3.65 -1.25
N TYR A 215 -4.80 3.61 -0.26
CA TYR A 215 -4.53 3.96 1.13
C TYR A 215 -4.69 2.75 2.05
N ASP A 216 -3.94 2.75 3.15
CA ASP A 216 -4.13 1.81 4.26
C ASP A 216 -5.43 2.17 5.00
N ARG A 217 -6.34 1.21 5.16
CA ARG A 217 -7.62 1.43 5.85
C ARG A 217 -7.48 1.72 7.35
N ILE A 218 -6.44 1.20 7.99
CA ILE A 218 -6.23 1.32 9.43
C ILE A 218 -5.51 2.63 9.76
N LYS A 219 -4.46 2.97 9.01
CA LYS A 219 -3.59 4.12 9.29
C LYS A 219 -3.89 5.35 8.43
N GLY A 220 -4.54 5.17 7.29
CA GLY A 220 -4.89 6.25 6.36
C GLY A 220 -3.73 6.77 5.51
N ASN A 221 -2.55 6.16 5.59
CA ASN A 221 -1.41 6.59 4.78
C ASN A 221 -1.57 6.12 3.33
N LEU A 222 -1.19 6.98 2.39
CA LEU A 222 -1.05 6.60 0.98
C LEU A 222 0.03 5.53 0.86
N LEU A 223 -0.31 4.39 0.26
CA LEU A 223 0.61 3.28 0.03
C LEU A 223 1.21 3.32 -1.38
N THR A 224 0.37 3.65 -2.37
CA THR A 224 0.77 3.74 -3.78
C THR A 224 -0.20 4.59 -4.59
N GLU A 225 0.29 5.13 -5.69
CA GLU A 225 -0.53 5.82 -6.69
C GLU A 225 -0.04 5.50 -8.11
N THR A 226 -0.90 5.69 -9.11
CA THR A 226 -0.54 5.61 -10.53
C THR A 226 -1.40 6.56 -11.35
N TYR A 227 -0.89 6.95 -12.51
CA TYR A 227 -1.56 7.82 -13.46
C TYR A 227 -1.82 7.07 -14.77
N ILE A 228 -3.03 7.21 -15.31
CA ILE A 228 -3.39 6.73 -16.65
C ILE A 228 -4.16 7.80 -17.42
N ASN A 229 -4.00 7.83 -18.74
CA ASN A 229 -4.94 8.55 -19.62
C ASN A 229 -6.05 7.57 -20.01
N TRP A 230 -7.28 7.87 -19.61
CA TRP A 230 -8.42 6.99 -19.78
C TRP A 230 -9.41 7.59 -20.78
N VAL A 231 -9.74 6.82 -21.81
CA VAL A 231 -10.60 7.23 -22.93
C VAL A 231 -11.88 6.40 -22.87
N ALA A 232 -13.04 7.07 -22.80
CA ALA A 232 -14.32 6.39 -22.74
C ALA A 232 -14.72 5.80 -24.09
N GLU A 233 -14.51 6.54 -25.17
CA GLU A 233 -14.91 6.19 -26.53
C GLU A 233 -13.66 6.01 -27.40
N SER A 234 -13.09 4.79 -27.37
CA SER A 234 -11.95 4.36 -28.20
C SER A 234 -12.36 3.53 -29.40
#